data_AF-A0A7V1SK20-F1
#
_entry.id   AF-A0A7V1SK20-F1
#
_cell.length_a   1.000
_cell.length_b   1.000
_cell.length_c   1.000
_cell.angle_alpha   90.00
_cell.angle_beta   90.00
_cell.angle_gamma   90.00
#
_symmetry.space_group_name_H-M   'P 1'
#
loop_
_entity.id
_entity.type
_entity.pdbx_description
1 polymer ?
#
loop_
_entity_poly.entity_id
_entity_poly.type
_entity_poly.pdbx_seq_one_letter_code
_entity_poly.pdbx_strand_id
1 'polypeptide(L)'
;MAKRSFLYTVVLCVAILWVSLPAHGREMPEVMFILDASGSMWGPAGDIRKIEAAKEVMAKVVPALPDGVGVGLTVYGHRKKDDCSDVEIMIPSGSTDRAGLLAKVTAIRPKGMTPMAASVSMVADALKLREGETTIILVSDGIETCDKDPCATI
;
A
#
# COMPACT_ATOMS: atom_id res chain seq x y z
N MET A 1 -51.48 -9.15 -68.95
CA MET A 1 -50.25 -8.54 -69.51
C MET A 1 -49.70 -7.59 -68.46
N ALA A 2 -48.38 -7.65 -68.20
CA ALA A 2 -47.55 -6.85 -67.27
C ALA A 2 -47.02 -7.61 -66.03
N LYS A 3 -45.70 -7.88 -66.09
CA LYS A 3 -44.79 -8.45 -65.09
C LYS A 3 -44.40 -7.41 -64.01
N ARG A 4 -43.95 -7.88 -62.83
CA ARG A 4 -42.87 -7.36 -61.93
C ARG A 4 -42.96 -8.12 -60.60
N SER A 5 -42.20 -9.17 -60.29
CA SER A 5 -40.76 -9.30 -60.03
C SER A 5 -40.18 -8.34 -58.97
N PHE A 6 -39.80 -8.97 -57.85
CA PHE A 6 -38.57 -8.73 -57.06
C PHE A 6 -38.48 -7.44 -56.22
N LEU A 7 -38.57 -7.57 -54.89
CA LEU A 7 -37.49 -7.12 -54.00
C LEU A 7 -37.67 -7.66 -52.58
N TYR A 8 -36.79 -8.59 -52.21
CA TYR A 8 -36.49 -8.97 -50.84
C TYR A 8 -36.07 -7.73 -50.05
N THR A 9 -36.79 -7.38 -48.99
CA THR A 9 -36.27 -6.47 -47.96
C THR A 9 -36.25 -7.22 -46.64
N VAL A 10 -35.22 -8.05 -46.49
CA VAL A 10 -34.80 -8.56 -45.18
C VAL A 10 -34.31 -7.34 -44.40
N VAL A 11 -35.12 -6.85 -43.48
CA VAL A 11 -34.71 -5.82 -42.51
C VAL A 11 -33.72 -6.49 -41.57
N LEU A 12 -32.43 -6.37 -41.89
CA LEU A 12 -31.34 -6.79 -41.04
C LEU A 12 -31.26 -5.82 -39.86
N CYS A 13 -31.97 -6.14 -38.77
CA CYS A 13 -31.77 -5.49 -37.48
C CYS A 13 -30.35 -5.82 -36.98
N VAL A 14 -29.38 -4.96 -37.33
CA VAL A 14 -28.06 -4.97 -36.71
C VAL A 14 -28.22 -4.48 -35.29
N ALA A 15 -28.48 -5.40 -34.37
CA ALA A 15 -28.35 -5.16 -32.94
C ALA A 15 -26.86 -4.92 -32.65
N ILE A 16 -26.45 -3.65 -32.62
CA ILE A 16 -25.16 -3.25 -32.09
C ILE A 16 -25.22 -3.55 -30.59
N LEU A 17 -24.79 -4.75 -30.22
CA LEU A 17 -24.42 -5.08 -28.85
C LEU A 17 -23.24 -4.18 -28.51
N TRP A 18 -23.49 -3.11 -27.77
CA TRP A 18 -22.46 -2.37 -27.04
C TRP A 18 -21.90 -3.33 -26.00
N VAL A 19 -20.96 -4.17 -26.42
CA VAL A 19 -20.11 -4.92 -25.52
C VAL A 19 -19.26 -3.86 -24.82
N SER A 20 -19.71 -3.44 -23.65
CA SER A 20 -18.90 -2.69 -22.70
C SER A 20 -17.73 -3.59 -22.35
N LEU A 21 -16.62 -3.44 -23.08
CA LEU A 21 -15.35 -4.02 -22.68
C LEU A 21 -15.04 -3.44 -21.29
N PRO A 22 -14.80 -4.29 -20.27
CA PRO A 22 -14.30 -3.78 -19.01
C PRO A 22 -12.99 -3.09 -19.34
N ALA A 23 -12.96 -1.76 -19.17
CA ALA A 23 -11.74 -1.01 -19.13
C ALA A 23 -10.96 -1.58 -17.94
N HIS A 24 -10.05 -2.50 -18.21
CA HIS A 24 -9.02 -2.87 -17.24
C HIS A 24 -8.18 -1.61 -17.08
N GLY A 25 -8.57 -0.78 -16.12
CA GLY A 25 -7.75 0.34 -15.69
C GLY A 25 -6.38 -0.25 -15.41
N ARG A 26 -5.34 0.30 -16.04
CA ARG A 26 -3.97 -0.09 -15.73
C ARG A 26 -3.77 0.21 -14.25
N GLU A 27 -3.80 -0.83 -13.41
CA GLU A 27 -3.48 -0.65 -12.00
C GLU A 27 -2.06 -0.13 -11.94
N MET A 28 -1.94 1.06 -11.35
CA MET A 28 -0.65 1.69 -11.22
C MET A 28 0.11 0.98 -10.10
N PRO A 29 1.45 0.83 -10.23
CA PRO A 29 2.26 0.22 -9.19
C PRO A 29 2.07 0.94 -7.85
N GLU A 30 2.07 0.19 -6.76
CA GLU A 30 1.88 0.73 -5.41
C GLU A 30 3.07 0.43 -4.51
N VAL A 31 3.33 1.31 -3.54
CA VAL A 31 4.32 1.11 -2.49
C VAL A 31 3.64 1.21 -1.13
N MET A 32 3.70 0.14 -0.36
CA MET A 32 3.21 0.09 1.01
C MET A 32 4.38 0.17 1.99
N PHE A 33 4.50 1.28 2.70
CA PHE A 33 5.52 1.42 3.74
C PHE A 33 5.05 0.78 5.05
N ILE A 34 5.94 0.05 5.71
CA ILE A 34 5.78 -0.39 7.11
C ILE A 34 6.86 0.32 7.92
N LEU A 35 6.46 1.19 8.84
CA LEU A 35 7.38 1.95 9.68
C LEU A 35 7.39 1.41 11.11
N ASP A 36 8.58 1.07 11.57
CA ASP A 36 8.88 0.76 12.96
C ASP A 36 8.83 2.01 13.83
N ALA A 37 7.97 1.98 14.83
CA ALA A 37 7.93 2.97 15.90
C ALA A 37 7.90 2.28 17.27
N SER A 38 8.56 1.13 17.40
CA SER A 38 8.82 0.49 18.68
C SER A 38 9.77 1.33 19.56
N GLY A 39 9.81 1.04 20.86
CA GLY A 39 10.65 1.77 21.81
C GLY A 39 12.14 1.79 21.46
N SER A 40 12.65 0.76 20.77
CA SER A 40 14.07 0.66 20.34
C SER A 40 14.46 1.78 19.36
N MET A 41 13.49 2.35 18.65
CA MET A 41 13.69 3.45 17.68
C MET A 41 14.07 4.78 18.34
N TRP A 42 13.99 4.89 19.66
CA TRP A 42 14.61 5.99 20.42
C TRP A 42 16.13 5.86 20.53
N GLY A 43 16.69 4.70 20.22
CA GLY A 43 18.13 4.46 20.23
C GLY A 43 18.87 5.30 19.17
N PRO A 44 20.21 5.41 19.31
CA PRO A 44 21.03 6.20 18.40
C PRO A 44 21.23 5.51 17.05
N ALA A 45 21.38 6.34 16.01
CA ALA A 45 21.82 6.01 14.66
C ALA A 45 22.84 7.08 14.23
N GLY A 46 24.09 6.92 14.65
CA GLY A 46 25.08 8.00 14.59
C GLY A 46 24.71 9.13 15.55
N ASP A 47 24.65 10.36 15.05
CA ASP A 47 24.38 11.57 15.85
C ASP A 47 22.88 11.86 16.07
N ILE A 48 22.00 11.11 15.40
CA ILE A 48 20.54 11.27 15.50
C ILE A 48 19.89 10.00 16.04
N ARG A 49 18.60 10.06 16.38
CA ARG A 49 17.84 8.86 16.78
C ARG A 49 17.45 8.04 15.55
N LYS A 50 17.31 6.72 15.71
CA LYS A 50 16.85 5.80 14.64
C LYS A 50 15.53 6.26 14.01
N ILE A 51 14.57 6.73 14.83
CA ILE A 51 13.31 7.29 14.32
C ILE A 51 13.50 8.56 13.48
N GLU A 52 14.47 9.41 13.82
CA GLU A 52 14.78 10.61 13.06
C GLU A 52 15.38 10.23 11.71
N ALA A 53 16.33 9.29 11.70
CA ALA A 53 16.91 8.74 10.48
C ALA A 53 15.83 8.11 9.57
N ALA A 54 14.92 7.31 10.13
CA ALA A 54 13.82 6.71 9.38
C ALA A 54 12.91 7.76 8.75
N LYS A 55 12.57 8.83 9.48
CA LYS A 55 11.77 9.94 8.96
C LYS A 55 12.48 10.70 7.83
N GLU A 56 13.79 10.91 7.95
CA GLU A 56 14.58 11.53 6.88
C GLU A 56 14.62 10.67 5.62
N VAL A 57 14.76 9.36 5.76
CA VAL A 57 14.70 8.42 4.62
C VAL A 57 13.32 8.50 3.96
N MET A 58 12.23 8.46 4.73
CA MET A 58 10.88 8.60 4.20
C MET A 58 10.68 9.93 3.46
N ALA A 59 11.20 11.03 4.02
CA ALA A 59 11.14 12.36 3.41
C ALA A 59 11.92 12.47 2.08
N LYS A 60 12.91 11.59 1.85
CA LYS A 60 13.67 11.51 0.59
C LYS A 60 13.01 10.55 -0.41
N VAL A 61 12.59 9.38 0.06
CA VAL A 61 12.09 8.30 -0.80
C VAL A 61 10.68 8.58 -1.31
N VAL A 62 9.75 9.02 -0.47
CA VAL A 62 8.35 9.21 -0.85
C VAL A 62 8.20 10.23 -2.00
N PRO A 63 8.86 11.40 -1.98
CA PRO A 63 8.78 12.34 -3.11
C PRO A 63 9.49 11.83 -4.37
N ALA A 64 10.49 10.96 -4.24
CA ALA A 64 11.28 10.45 -5.36
C ALA A 64 10.59 9.30 -6.14
N LEU A 65 9.49 8.76 -5.64
CA LEU A 65 8.69 7.76 -6.37
C LEU A 65 8.11 8.39 -7.66
N PRO A 66 7.98 7.64 -8.77
CA PRO A 66 7.32 8.13 -9.99
C PRO A 66 5.89 8.60 -9.73
N ASP A 67 5.39 9.63 -10.41
CA ASP A 67 4.08 10.26 -10.11
C ASP A 67 2.88 9.31 -10.19
N GLY A 68 2.97 8.24 -11.00
CA GLY A 68 1.95 7.20 -11.09
C GLY A 68 1.95 6.20 -9.92
N VAL A 69 2.93 6.23 -9.02
CA VAL A 69 3.00 5.28 -7.91
C VAL A 69 2.11 5.73 -6.75
N GLY A 70 1.13 4.90 -6.42
CA GLY A 70 0.32 5.03 -5.21
C GLY A 70 1.09 4.64 -3.96
N VAL A 71 0.85 5.32 -2.84
CA VAL A 71 1.55 5.08 -1.57
C VAL A 71 0.59 4.66 -0.47
N GLY A 72 1.08 3.89 0.49
CA GLY A 72 0.38 3.56 1.73
C GLY A 72 1.34 3.52 2.92
N LEU A 73 0.78 3.52 4.13
CA LEU A 73 1.54 3.58 5.38
C LEU A 73 0.89 2.70 6.45
N THR A 74 1.64 1.69 6.88
CA THR A 74 1.41 0.94 8.11
C THR A 74 2.47 1.33 9.13
N VAL A 75 2.07 1.43 10.40
CA VAL A 75 2.97 1.74 11.51
C VAL A 75 2.69 0.78 12.65
N TYR A 76 3.74 0.28 13.30
CA TYR A 76 3.60 -0.52 14.51
C TYR A 76 4.32 0.09 15.71
N GLY A 77 3.88 -0.29 16.91
CA GLY A 77 4.50 0.12 18.17
C GLY A 77 4.32 1.59 18.55
N HIS A 78 3.48 2.36 17.86
CA HIS A 78 3.40 3.81 18.05
C HIS A 78 2.33 4.29 19.05
N ARG A 79 1.40 3.43 19.49
CA ARG A 79 0.23 3.83 20.29
C ARG A 79 0.21 3.26 21.69
N LYS A 80 0.65 2.02 21.87
CA LYS A 80 0.50 1.28 23.13
C LYS A 80 1.83 0.69 23.58
N LYS A 81 2.04 0.69 24.90
CA LYS A 81 3.18 -0.02 25.50
C LYS A 81 2.81 -1.49 25.66
N ASP A 82 3.79 -2.38 25.54
CA ASP A 82 3.66 -3.81 25.83
C ASP A 82 2.49 -4.51 25.08
N ASP A 83 2.20 -4.08 23.85
CA ASP A 83 1.09 -4.62 23.03
C ASP A 83 1.59 -5.08 21.65
N CYS A 84 1.68 -6.40 21.46
CA CYS A 84 2.03 -7.04 20.19
C CYS A 84 0.92 -6.99 19.13
N SER A 85 -0.25 -6.43 19.45
CA SER A 85 -1.31 -6.12 18.48
C SER A 85 -1.26 -4.68 17.97
N ASP A 86 -0.30 -3.86 18.44
CA ASP A 86 -0.19 -2.46 18.05
C ASP A 86 0.38 -2.29 16.63
N VAL A 87 -0.46 -2.59 15.64
CA VAL A 87 -0.25 -2.35 14.22
C VAL A 87 -1.40 -1.49 13.70
N GLU A 88 -1.11 -0.52 12.85
CA GLU A 88 -2.12 0.34 12.22
C GLU A 88 -1.81 0.59 10.76
N ILE A 89 -2.77 0.30 9.89
CA ILE A 89 -2.80 0.85 8.53
C ILE A 89 -3.30 2.30 8.63
N MET A 90 -2.39 3.26 8.68
CA MET A 90 -2.71 4.69 8.80
C MET A 90 -3.17 5.30 7.47
N ILE A 91 -2.64 4.77 6.37
CA ILE A 91 -3.01 5.12 5.00
C ILE A 91 -3.09 3.81 4.22
N PRO A 92 -4.28 3.44 3.70
CA PRO A 92 -4.41 2.32 2.77
C PRO A 92 -3.52 2.49 1.53
N SER A 93 -3.13 1.40 0.88
CA SER A 93 -2.31 1.49 -0.34
C SER A 93 -3.07 2.20 -1.47
N GLY A 94 -2.33 2.76 -2.44
CA GLY A 94 -2.92 3.45 -3.59
C GLY A 94 -3.23 4.94 -3.38
N SER A 95 -2.89 5.53 -2.23
CA SER A 95 -3.06 6.97 -2.01
C SER A 95 -2.12 7.78 -2.90
N THR A 96 -2.60 8.90 -3.44
CA THR A 96 -1.76 9.89 -4.14
C THR A 96 -1.32 11.03 -3.22
N ASP A 97 -1.82 11.07 -1.97
CA ASP A 97 -1.52 12.12 -0.99
C ASP A 97 -0.18 11.87 -0.27
N ARG A 98 0.91 12.15 -0.98
CA ARG A 98 2.28 12.05 -0.45
C ARG A 98 2.55 13.04 0.67
N ALA A 99 1.99 14.24 0.59
CA ALA A 99 2.17 15.27 1.60
C ALA A 99 1.50 14.87 2.92
N GLY A 100 0.27 14.36 2.87
CA GLY A 100 -0.42 13.82 4.04
C GLY A 100 0.29 12.61 4.65
N LEU A 101 0.86 11.73 3.82
CA LEU A 101 1.72 10.63 4.31
C LEU A 101 2.91 11.16 5.10
N LEU A 102 3.68 12.10 4.54
CA LEU A 102 4.85 12.67 5.21
C LEU A 102 4.49 13.45 6.49
N ALA A 103 3.34 14.12 6.51
CA ALA A 103 2.82 14.77 7.70
C ALA A 103 2.53 13.76 8.82
N LYS A 104 1.88 12.63 8.50
CA LYS A 104 1.67 11.54 9.46
C LYS A 104 3.00 10.95 9.95
N VAL A 105 3.92 10.65 9.03
CA VAL A 105 5.26 10.14 9.37
C VAL A 105 5.97 11.06 10.35
N THR A 106 5.94 12.37 10.12
CA THR A 106 6.58 13.37 10.98
C THR A 106 6.00 13.36 12.40
N ALA A 107 4.69 13.13 12.55
CA ALA A 107 3.99 13.14 13.83
C ALA A 107 4.25 11.88 14.69
N ILE A 108 4.70 10.77 14.10
CA ILE A 108 4.87 9.48 14.80
C ILE A 108 5.90 9.60 15.94
N ARG A 109 5.60 8.96 17.07
CA ARG A 109 6.50 8.85 18.22
C ARG A 109 6.64 7.38 18.63
N PRO A 110 7.87 6.89 18.82
CA PRO A 110 8.04 5.52 19.24
C PRO A 110 7.55 5.25 20.66
N LYS A 111 6.95 4.07 20.90
CA LYS A 111 6.32 3.78 22.21
C LYS A 111 6.38 2.34 22.69
N GLY A 112 6.10 1.38 21.83
CA GLY A 112 5.67 0.03 22.19
C GLY A 112 6.63 -1.06 21.76
N MET A 113 6.08 -2.25 21.57
CA MET A 113 6.79 -3.44 21.10
C MET A 113 6.99 -3.42 19.58
N THR A 114 7.71 -4.40 19.05
CA THR A 114 8.05 -4.54 17.62
C THR A 114 7.27 -5.67 16.94
N PRO A 115 5.93 -5.62 16.76
CA PRO A 115 5.18 -6.71 16.11
C PRO A 115 5.36 -6.72 14.59
N MET A 116 6.60 -6.89 14.13
CA MET A 116 7.02 -6.79 12.75
C MET A 116 6.39 -7.88 11.89
N ALA A 117 6.44 -9.14 12.34
CA ALA A 117 5.75 -10.24 11.64
C ALA A 117 4.26 -9.94 11.48
N ALA A 118 3.58 -9.52 12.54
CA ALA A 118 2.14 -9.20 12.46
C ALA A 118 1.83 -8.05 11.49
N SER A 119 2.72 -7.05 11.42
CA SER A 119 2.58 -5.94 10.48
C SER A 119 2.70 -6.36 9.02
N VAL A 120 3.65 -7.27 8.72
CA VAL A 120 3.82 -7.83 7.37
C VAL A 120 2.61 -8.70 7.01
N SER A 121 2.14 -9.57 7.92
CA SER A 121 0.94 -10.39 7.67
C SER A 121 -0.27 -9.51 7.36
N MET A 122 -0.51 -8.48 8.18
CA MET A 122 -1.66 -7.59 8.03
C MET A 122 -1.64 -6.85 6.70
N VAL A 123 -0.46 -6.37 6.29
CA VAL A 123 -0.30 -5.71 5.00
C VAL A 123 -0.48 -6.69 3.85
N ALA A 124 0.13 -7.87 3.91
CA ALA A 124 -0.04 -8.90 2.90
C ALA A 124 -1.52 -9.29 2.75
N ASP A 125 -2.23 -9.49 3.85
CA ASP A 125 -3.66 -9.79 3.88
C ASP A 125 -4.51 -8.68 3.24
N ALA A 126 -4.21 -7.42 3.54
CA ALA A 126 -4.90 -6.27 2.95
C ALA A 126 -4.69 -6.16 1.43
N LEU A 127 -3.59 -6.72 0.91
CA LEU A 127 -3.23 -6.69 -0.50
C LEU A 127 -3.70 -7.93 -1.29
N LYS A 128 -4.12 -9.02 -0.63
CA LYS A 128 -4.51 -10.29 -1.28
C LYS A 128 -5.56 -10.18 -2.39
N LEU A 129 -6.46 -9.20 -2.29
CA LEU A 129 -7.56 -9.01 -3.24
C LEU A 129 -7.25 -7.98 -4.32
N ARG A 130 -6.02 -7.44 -4.35
CA ARG A 130 -5.60 -6.44 -5.32
C ARG A 130 -4.87 -7.12 -6.47
N GLU A 131 -5.18 -6.71 -7.69
CA GLU A 131 -4.56 -7.29 -8.90
C GLU A 131 -3.23 -6.57 -9.25
N GLY A 132 -2.99 -5.40 -8.65
CA GLY A 132 -1.87 -4.51 -8.98
C GLY A 132 -0.57 -4.84 -8.25
N GLU A 133 0.55 -4.70 -8.96
CA GLU A 133 1.89 -4.91 -8.38
C GLU A 133 2.12 -3.95 -7.21
N THR A 134 2.29 -4.52 -6.00
CA THR A 134 2.53 -3.75 -4.78
C THR A 134 3.85 -4.15 -4.14
N THR A 135 4.73 -3.17 -3.93
CA THR A 135 5.99 -3.34 -3.21
C THR A 135 5.80 -2.99 -1.74
N ILE A 136 6.17 -3.89 -0.82
CA ILE A 136 6.20 -3.60 0.62
C ILE A 136 7.61 -3.17 1.00
N ILE A 137 7.74 -1.97 1.61
CA ILE A 137 9.02 -1.46 2.12
C ILE A 137 8.94 -1.38 3.65
N LEU A 138 9.69 -2.24 4.32
CA LEU A 138 9.83 -2.23 5.77
C LEU A 138 11.01 -1.34 6.19
N VAL A 139 10.75 -0.37 7.07
CA VAL A 139 11.74 0.52 7.69
C VAL A 139 11.79 0.21 9.18
N SER A 140 12.81 -0.55 9.61
CA SER A 140 12.95 -1.04 10.99
C SER A 140 14.41 -1.14 11.40
N ASP A 141 14.67 -1.21 12.71
CA ASP A 141 15.97 -1.54 13.27
C ASP A 141 16.20 -3.06 13.45
N GLY A 142 15.21 -3.89 13.10
CA GLY A 142 15.34 -5.33 12.86
C GLY A 142 15.14 -6.23 14.08
N ILE A 143 14.81 -5.69 15.25
CA ILE A 143 14.67 -6.46 16.49
C ILE A 143 13.20 -6.72 16.79
N GLU A 144 12.72 -7.91 16.40
CA GLU A 144 11.40 -8.42 16.74
C GLU A 144 11.31 -8.77 18.23
N THR A 145 10.23 -8.35 18.90
CA THR A 145 10.05 -8.53 20.36
C THR A 145 8.76 -9.26 20.71
N CYS A 146 8.01 -9.75 19.73
CA CYS A 146 6.71 -10.41 19.90
C CYS A 146 6.74 -11.91 19.53
N ASP A 147 7.93 -12.53 19.56
CA ASP A 147 8.17 -13.97 19.44
C ASP A 147 7.58 -14.63 18.17
N LYS A 148 7.43 -13.87 17.09
CA LYS A 148 7.05 -14.38 15.78
C LYS A 148 8.24 -14.33 14.84
N ASP A 149 8.29 -15.25 13.87
CA ASP A 149 9.30 -15.21 12.81
C ASP A 149 8.81 -14.37 11.61
N PRO A 150 9.39 -13.19 11.36
CA PRO A 150 9.06 -12.35 10.21
C PRO A 150 9.38 -13.04 8.88
N CYS A 151 10.39 -13.91 8.83
CA CYS A 151 10.78 -14.64 7.63
C CYS A 151 9.80 -15.74 7.25
N ALA A 152 9.00 -16.23 8.21
CA ALA A 152 7.97 -17.25 7.98
C ALA A 152 6.58 -16.66 7.65
N THR A 153 6.50 -15.34 7.42
CA THR A 153 5.22 -14.62 7.37
C THR A 153 4.63 -14.48 5.95
N ILE A 154 5.43 -14.73 4.91
CA ILE A 154 5.07 -14.56 3.49
C ILE A 154 5.40 -15.82 2.68
#